data_AF-A0AAV2AY30-F1
#
_entry.id   AF-A0AAV2AY30-F1
#
_cell.length_a   1.000
_cell.length_b   1.000
_cell.length_c   1.000
_cell.angle_alpha   90.00
_cell.angle_beta   90.00
_cell.angle_gamma   90.00
#
_symmetry.space_group_name_H-M   'P 1'
#
loop_
_entity.id
_entity.type
_entity.pdbx_description
1 polymer ?
#
loop_
_entity_poly.entity_id
_entity_poly.type
_entity_poly.pdbx_seq_one_letter_code
_entity_poly.pdbx_strand_id
1 'polypeptide(L)'
;MDHSIHALKFAEARATEIATLMHEITASENKKKKSFFQKLPNHMRRRGASQNPKRVPRKLRTSNQNLDTKAKPKKKIHKKKPKDLQEEYASRSKPDSTWLENHIWFAKRFKLDILWGYHIPIHPNDKKIGSSHDSVANRAMLQDLSYYCCIQLEGEETAFFKGLQSLIDCSRVKK
;
A
#
# COMPACT_ATOMS: atom_id res chain seq x y z
N MET A 1 58.41 28.92 -1.51
CA MET A 1 57.44 27.93 -2.02
C MET A 1 56.39 28.70 -2.80
N ASP A 2 56.26 28.40 -4.08
CA ASP A 2 55.44 29.17 -5.02
C ASP A 2 53.98 28.72 -4.89
N HIS A 3 53.09 29.63 -4.47
CA HIS A 3 51.67 29.33 -4.19
C HIS A 3 50.78 29.66 -5.39
N SER A 4 51.21 29.31 -6.60
CA SER A 4 50.47 29.61 -7.83
C SER A 4 49.32 28.61 -8.05
N ILE A 5 48.11 29.14 -8.23
CA ILE A 5 46.90 28.33 -8.45
C ILE A 5 46.70 28.12 -9.95
N HIS A 6 46.62 26.85 -10.38
CA HIS A 6 46.32 26.50 -11.76
C HIS A 6 44.80 26.61 -12.03
N ALA A 7 44.37 27.77 -12.52
CA ALA A 7 42.96 28.15 -12.64
C ALA A 7 42.08 27.12 -13.39
N LEU A 8 42.56 26.55 -14.50
CA LEU A 8 41.79 25.58 -15.29
C LEU A 8 41.51 24.27 -14.52
N LYS A 9 42.52 23.76 -13.80
CA LYS A 9 42.42 22.52 -13.02
C LYS A 9 41.48 22.71 -11.83
N PHE A 10 41.50 23.91 -11.24
CA PHE A 10 40.59 24.28 -10.16
C PHE A 10 39.15 24.45 -10.65
N ALA A 11 38.94 25.08 -11.81
CA ALA A 11 37.63 25.25 -12.42
C ALA A 11 37.02 23.90 -12.83
N GLU A 12 37.81 23.00 -13.42
CA GLU A 12 37.37 21.66 -13.81
C GLU A 12 36.95 20.82 -12.60
N ALA A 13 37.75 20.84 -11.52
CA ALA A 13 37.43 20.14 -10.28
C ALA A 13 36.11 20.64 -9.64
N ARG A 14 35.78 21.94 -9.77
CA ARG A 14 34.56 22.54 -9.21
C ARG A 14 33.37 22.58 -10.16
N ALA A 15 33.54 22.29 -11.44
CA ALA A 15 32.47 22.37 -12.43
C ALA A 15 31.31 21.42 -12.09
N THR A 16 31.63 20.21 -11.62
CA THR A 16 30.63 19.21 -11.21
C THR A 16 29.86 19.66 -9.95
N GLU A 17 30.55 20.24 -8.97
CA GLU A 17 29.97 20.79 -7.74
C GLU A 17 29.01 21.96 -8.03
N ILE A 18 29.42 22.88 -8.90
CA ILE A 18 28.58 24.02 -9.30
C ILE A 18 27.35 23.51 -10.05
N ALA A 19 27.52 22.54 -10.97
CA ALA A 19 26.41 21.97 -11.72
C ALA A 19 25.41 21.23 -10.81
N THR A 20 25.87 20.43 -9.85
CA THR A 20 24.99 19.76 -8.88
C THR A 20 24.28 20.77 -8.00
N LEU A 21 24.97 21.78 -7.49
CA LEU A 21 24.36 22.85 -6.69
C LEU A 21 23.26 23.58 -7.47
N MET A 22 23.52 23.98 -8.71
CA MET A 22 22.53 24.66 -9.56
C MET A 22 21.30 23.78 -9.83
N HIS A 23 21.51 22.48 -10.07
CA HIS A 23 20.43 21.52 -10.23
C HIS A 23 19.57 21.40 -8.97
N GLU A 24 20.20 21.28 -7.80
CA GLU A 24 19.51 21.19 -6.51
C GLU A 24 18.72 22.45 -6.16
N ILE A 25 19.30 23.63 -6.42
CA ILE A 25 18.61 24.92 -6.23
C ILE A 25 17.34 24.95 -7.09
N THR A 26 17.46 24.64 -8.38
CA THR A 26 16.32 24.63 -9.31
C THR A 26 15.26 23.59 -8.91
N ALA A 27 15.69 22.39 -8.49
CA ALA A 27 14.79 21.36 -7.98
C ALA A 27 14.08 21.81 -6.69
N SER A 28 14.77 22.53 -5.80
CA SER A 28 14.21 23.08 -4.56
C SER A 28 13.17 24.17 -4.83
N GLU A 29 13.42 25.06 -5.80
CA GLU A 29 12.48 26.08 -6.23
C GLU A 29 11.22 25.46 -6.84
N ASN A 30 11.39 24.43 -7.66
CA ASN A 30 10.28 23.67 -8.21
C ASN A 30 9.47 22.96 -7.12
N LYS A 31 10.10 22.50 -6.03
CA LYS A 31 9.38 22.00 -4.84
C LYS A 31 8.60 23.11 -4.12
N LYS A 32 9.13 24.34 -4.05
CA LYS A 32 8.45 25.50 -3.45
C LYS A 32 7.18 25.89 -4.22
N LYS A 33 7.21 25.82 -5.56
CA LYS A 33 6.08 26.14 -6.46
C LYS A 33 4.88 25.18 -6.34
N LYS A 34 5.07 23.99 -5.76
CA LYS A 34 3.97 23.01 -5.56
C LYS A 34 3.01 23.49 -4.47
N SER A 35 1.71 23.28 -4.70
CA SER A 35 0.70 23.43 -3.67
C SER A 35 1.05 22.59 -2.43
N PHE A 36 0.71 23.08 -1.24
CA PHE A 36 1.00 22.41 0.04
C PHE A 36 0.65 20.90 0.01
N PHE A 37 -0.51 20.53 -0.54
CA PHE A 37 -0.95 19.13 -0.64
C PHE A 37 -0.14 18.28 -1.63
N GLN A 38 0.46 18.91 -2.64
CA GLN A 38 1.31 18.25 -3.63
C GLN A 38 2.74 18.07 -3.14
N LYS A 39 3.18 18.76 -2.08
CA LYS A 39 4.50 18.55 -1.48
C LYS A 39 4.64 17.16 -0.85
N LEU A 40 3.54 16.52 -0.44
CA LEU A 40 3.57 15.16 0.09
C LEU A 40 3.92 14.13 -0.99
N PRO A 41 4.63 13.04 -0.64
CA PRO A 41 4.81 11.88 -1.52
C PRO A 41 3.47 11.31 -2.00
N ASN A 42 3.42 10.79 -3.22
CA ASN A 42 2.17 10.32 -3.85
C ASN A 42 1.38 9.32 -2.98
N HIS A 43 2.06 8.38 -2.30
CA HIS A 43 1.40 7.37 -1.44
C HIS A 43 0.78 7.95 -0.15
N MET A 44 1.25 9.12 0.29
CA MET A 44 0.73 9.82 1.46
C MET A 44 -0.39 10.82 1.11
N ARG A 45 -0.55 11.16 -0.18
CA ARG A 45 -1.60 12.10 -0.60
C ARG A 45 -2.98 11.49 -0.36
N ARG A 46 -3.90 12.31 0.11
CA ARG A 46 -5.30 11.94 0.37
C ARG A 46 -6.24 12.91 -0.35
N ARG A 47 -7.27 12.36 -0.98
CA ARG A 47 -8.36 13.16 -1.56
C ARG A 47 -9.19 13.79 -0.43
N GLY A 48 -9.69 15.00 -0.65
CA GLY A 48 -10.47 15.75 0.34
C GLY A 48 -9.64 16.33 1.50
N ALA A 49 -8.31 16.39 1.37
CA ALA A 49 -7.44 17.00 2.38
C ALA A 49 -7.72 18.49 2.60
N SER A 50 -8.18 19.20 1.57
CA SER A 50 -8.63 20.60 1.66
C SER A 50 -9.92 20.79 2.44
N GLN A 51 -10.78 19.76 2.53
CA GLN A 51 -12.04 19.83 3.28
C GLN A 51 -11.87 19.43 4.74
N ASN A 52 -10.95 18.51 5.02
CA ASN A 52 -10.66 18.05 6.38
C ASN A 52 -9.14 18.04 6.62
N PRO A 53 -8.61 19.05 7.34
CA PRO A 53 -7.19 19.17 7.64
C PRO A 53 -6.61 17.97 8.41
N LYS A 54 -7.44 17.18 9.10
CA LYS A 54 -7.00 15.98 9.83
C LYS A 54 -6.47 14.88 8.90
N ARG A 55 -6.77 14.92 7.59
CA ARG A 55 -6.26 13.97 6.58
C ARG A 55 -4.78 14.20 6.20
N VAL A 56 -4.16 15.26 6.71
CA VAL A 56 -2.74 15.58 6.51
C VAL A 56 -1.95 15.26 7.81
N PRO A 57 -0.66 14.88 7.74
CA PRO A 57 0.19 14.64 8.91
C PRO A 57 0.19 15.82 9.89
N ARG A 58 0.15 15.53 11.20
CA ARG A 58 -0.02 16.53 12.27
C ARG A 58 0.99 17.68 12.18
N LYS A 59 2.27 17.38 11.93
CA LYS A 59 3.36 18.36 11.79
C LYS A 59 3.14 19.37 10.66
N LEU A 60 2.41 19.00 9.61
CA LEU A 60 2.18 19.85 8.45
C LEU A 60 0.85 20.63 8.55
N ARG A 61 -0.03 20.32 9.52
CA ARG A 61 -1.37 20.93 9.63
C ARG A 61 -1.32 22.44 9.92
N THR A 62 -0.37 22.90 10.72
CA THR A 62 -0.20 24.33 11.08
C THR A 62 0.03 25.19 9.84
N SER A 63 0.84 24.71 8.90
CA SER A 63 1.09 25.38 7.62
C SER A 63 -0.15 25.39 6.70
N ASN A 64 -1.04 24.40 6.83
CA ASN A 64 -2.29 24.31 6.07
C ASN A 64 -3.40 25.23 6.61
N GLN A 65 -3.48 25.42 7.93
CA GLN A 65 -4.51 26.27 8.55
C GLN A 65 -4.48 27.71 8.03
N ASN A 66 -3.29 28.21 7.66
CA ASN A 66 -3.12 29.52 7.04
C ASN A 66 -3.77 29.63 5.65
N LEU A 67 -4.03 28.49 4.98
CA LEU A 67 -4.66 28.42 3.64
C LEU A 67 -6.19 28.25 3.71
N ASP A 68 -6.72 27.81 4.86
CA ASP A 68 -8.11 27.36 5.02
C ASP A 68 -9.10 28.50 5.32
N THR A 69 -8.66 29.76 5.43
CA THR A 69 -9.50 30.94 5.75
C THR A 69 -10.55 31.31 4.69
N LYS A 70 -10.61 30.61 3.55
CA LYS A 70 -11.50 30.92 2.42
C LYS A 70 -12.59 29.87 2.12
N ALA A 71 -12.67 28.76 2.86
CA ALA A 71 -13.60 27.67 2.53
C ALA A 71 -14.97 27.81 3.24
N LYS A 72 -16.03 28.12 2.49
CA LYS A 72 -17.42 28.11 3.02
C LYS A 72 -17.88 26.67 3.29
N PRO A 73 -18.52 26.38 4.45
CA PRO A 73 -18.99 25.04 4.75
C PRO A 73 -20.24 24.69 3.93
N LYS A 74 -20.16 23.71 3.04
CA LYS A 74 -21.35 23.12 2.40
C LYS A 74 -21.95 22.06 3.34
N LYS A 75 -23.04 22.38 4.04
CA LYS A 75 -23.81 21.42 4.84
C LYS A 75 -24.64 20.53 3.91
N LYS A 76 -24.14 19.34 3.56
CA LYS A 76 -24.99 18.20 3.18
C LYS A 76 -25.07 17.27 4.38
N ILE A 77 -26.21 17.30 5.08
CA ILE A 77 -26.51 16.38 6.18
C ILE A 77 -26.70 15.00 5.54
N HIS A 78 -25.66 14.16 5.59
CA HIS A 78 -25.86 12.74 5.36
C HIS A 78 -26.62 12.19 6.56
N LYS A 79 -27.78 11.57 6.32
CA LYS A 79 -28.48 10.80 7.35
C LYS A 79 -27.49 9.77 7.91
N LYS A 80 -27.19 9.84 9.20
CA LYS A 80 -26.41 8.79 9.87
C LYS A 80 -27.20 7.49 9.71
N LYS A 81 -26.59 6.45 9.17
CA LYS A 81 -27.22 5.13 9.14
C LYS A 81 -27.30 4.62 10.59
N PRO A 82 -28.50 4.32 11.13
CA PRO A 82 -28.63 3.60 12.37
C PRO A 82 -28.73 2.11 12.01
N LYS A 83 -27.63 1.37 12.07
CA LYS A 83 -27.62 -0.10 11.99
C LYS A 83 -26.42 -0.67 12.72
N ASP A 84 -26.60 -1.86 13.27
CA ASP A 84 -25.49 -2.73 13.63
C ASP A 84 -24.76 -3.13 12.34
N LEU A 85 -23.47 -2.78 12.26
CA LEU A 85 -22.64 -3.08 11.10
C LEU A 85 -22.35 -4.57 10.99
N GLN A 86 -22.34 -5.30 12.10
CA GLN A 86 -22.02 -6.73 12.11
C GLN A 86 -23.14 -7.53 11.45
N GLU A 87 -24.40 -7.24 11.78
CA GLU A 87 -25.57 -7.84 11.11
C GLU A 87 -25.62 -7.50 9.62
N GLU A 88 -25.28 -6.26 9.25
CA GLU A 88 -25.20 -5.86 7.84
C GLU A 88 -24.09 -6.62 7.09
N TYR A 89 -22.95 -6.91 7.74
CA TYR A 89 -21.89 -7.71 7.13
C TYR A 89 -22.25 -9.19 7.06
N ALA A 90 -22.84 -9.75 8.12
CA ALA A 90 -23.31 -11.13 8.14
C ALA A 90 -24.38 -11.38 7.06
N SER A 91 -25.33 -10.45 6.89
CA SER A 91 -26.35 -10.55 5.83
C SER A 91 -25.80 -10.39 4.41
N ARG A 92 -24.66 -9.71 4.24
CA ARG A 92 -23.98 -9.58 2.94
C ARG A 92 -23.10 -10.79 2.62
N SER A 93 -22.51 -11.42 3.64
CA SER A 93 -21.72 -12.65 3.48
C SER A 93 -22.68 -13.83 3.29
N LYS A 94 -22.83 -14.28 2.05
CA LYS A 94 -23.68 -15.42 1.70
C LYS A 94 -22.87 -16.72 1.74
N PRO A 95 -23.51 -17.88 1.94
CA PRO A 95 -22.82 -19.17 1.86
C PRO A 95 -22.02 -19.36 0.57
N ASP A 96 -22.60 -18.97 -0.56
CA ASP A 96 -21.97 -19.08 -1.89
C ASP A 96 -20.86 -18.04 -2.14
N SER A 97 -20.72 -17.03 -1.28
CA SER A 97 -19.80 -15.90 -1.45
C SER A 97 -19.36 -15.37 -0.09
N THR A 98 -18.61 -16.20 0.62
CA THR A 98 -18.20 -15.96 2.01
C THR A 98 -17.12 -14.89 2.09
N TRP A 99 -17.24 -14.03 3.09
CA TRP A 99 -16.25 -12.99 3.39
C TRP A 99 -15.19 -13.58 4.32
N LEU A 100 -13.92 -13.47 3.95
CA LEU A 100 -12.80 -13.77 4.84
C LEU A 100 -12.75 -12.75 5.99
N GLU A 101 -12.06 -13.10 7.09
CA GLU A 101 -11.93 -12.23 8.28
C GLU A 101 -11.42 -10.82 7.92
N ASN A 102 -10.43 -10.76 7.03
CA ASN A 102 -9.81 -9.50 6.59
C ASN A 102 -10.54 -8.81 5.41
N HIS A 103 -11.73 -9.28 5.03
CA HIS A 103 -12.44 -8.82 3.82
C HIS A 103 -12.61 -7.30 3.78
N ILE A 104 -13.03 -6.67 4.88
CA ILE A 104 -13.27 -5.22 4.93
C ILE A 104 -11.99 -4.42 4.64
N TRP A 105 -10.84 -4.92 5.10
CA TRP A 105 -9.56 -4.26 4.88
C TRP A 105 -9.15 -4.33 3.41
N PHE A 106 -9.30 -5.51 2.80
CA PHE A 106 -9.03 -5.73 1.38
C PHE A 106 -10.01 -4.99 0.48
N ALA A 107 -11.31 -5.03 0.76
CA ALA A 107 -12.35 -4.31 0.01
C ALA A 107 -12.07 -2.80 -0.10
N LYS A 108 -11.43 -2.22 0.91
CA LYS A 108 -11.05 -0.79 0.92
C LYS A 108 -9.81 -0.47 0.09
N ARG A 109 -8.94 -1.46 -0.20
CA ARG A 109 -7.59 -1.24 -0.74
C ARG A 109 -7.31 -1.97 -2.05
N PHE A 110 -8.07 -3.02 -2.35
CA PHE A 110 -7.91 -3.91 -3.49
C PHE A 110 -9.22 -3.99 -4.25
N LYS A 111 -9.14 -4.49 -5.48
CA LYS A 111 -10.28 -5.02 -6.20
C LYS A 111 -10.46 -6.48 -5.80
N LEU A 112 -11.66 -6.79 -5.32
CA LEU A 112 -12.07 -8.12 -4.92
C LEU A 112 -12.85 -8.79 -6.04
N ASP A 113 -12.73 -10.10 -6.13
CA ASP A 113 -13.56 -10.95 -6.99
C ASP A 113 -13.94 -12.22 -6.23
N ILE A 114 -14.95 -12.94 -6.74
CA ILE A 114 -15.46 -14.16 -6.12
C ILE A 114 -14.75 -15.35 -6.76
N LEU A 115 -13.88 -16.02 -5.99
CA LEU A 115 -13.13 -17.20 -6.40
C LEU A 115 -13.36 -18.31 -5.39
N TRP A 116 -13.74 -19.50 -5.87
CA TRP A 116 -13.98 -20.70 -5.04
C TRP A 116 -14.97 -20.46 -3.87
N GLY A 117 -15.97 -19.59 -4.08
CA GLY A 117 -16.94 -19.23 -3.04
C GLY A 117 -16.46 -18.19 -2.02
N TYR A 118 -15.27 -17.60 -2.20
CA TYR A 118 -14.73 -16.56 -1.33
C TYR A 118 -14.47 -15.26 -2.07
N HIS A 119 -14.59 -14.13 -1.36
CA HIS A 119 -14.12 -12.85 -1.88
C HIS A 119 -12.61 -12.67 -1.68
N ILE A 120 -11.84 -12.75 -2.77
CA ILE A 120 -10.37 -12.72 -2.75
C ILE A 120 -9.85 -11.44 -3.43
N PRO A 121 -8.80 -10.80 -2.88
CA PRO A 121 -8.14 -9.65 -3.51
C PRO A 121 -7.34 -10.04 -4.74
N ILE A 122 -7.69 -9.50 -5.90
CA ILE A 122 -6.96 -9.71 -7.17
C ILE A 122 -5.76 -8.76 -7.26
N HIS A 123 -6.00 -7.45 -7.16
CA HIS A 123 -4.96 -6.44 -7.35
C HIS A 123 -5.22 -5.18 -6.52
N PRO A 124 -4.17 -4.47 -6.07
CA PRO A 124 -4.31 -3.25 -5.29
C PRO A 124 -4.88 -2.12 -6.15
N ASN A 125 -5.62 -1.20 -5.51
CA ASN A 125 -6.14 0.00 -6.18
C ASN A 125 -5.02 0.97 -6.60
N ASP A 126 -3.85 0.87 -5.96
CA ASP A 126 -2.65 1.64 -6.31
C ASP A 126 -1.88 0.97 -7.46
N LYS A 127 -1.63 1.72 -8.53
CA LYS A 127 -0.86 1.24 -9.71
C LYS A 127 0.65 1.25 -9.42
N LYS A 128 1.14 0.28 -8.64
CA LYS A 128 2.55 0.22 -8.21
C LYS A 128 3.16 -1.18 -8.25
N ILE A 129 3.01 -1.89 -9.36
CA ILE A 129 3.53 -3.25 -9.50
C ILE A 129 5.05 -3.35 -9.30
N GLY A 130 5.82 -2.39 -9.81
CA GLY A 130 7.27 -2.36 -9.61
C GLY A 130 7.67 -2.18 -8.13
N SER A 131 6.90 -1.39 -7.37
CA SER A 131 7.12 -1.25 -5.93
C SER A 131 6.77 -2.54 -5.19
N SER A 132 5.75 -3.27 -5.64
CA SER A 132 5.42 -4.58 -5.08
C SER A 132 6.53 -5.59 -5.34
N HIS A 133 7.05 -5.64 -6.57
CA HIS A 133 8.19 -6.50 -6.92
C HIS A 133 9.44 -6.17 -6.10
N ASP A 134 9.81 -4.88 -6.01
CA ASP A 134 10.92 -4.42 -5.17
C ASP A 134 10.71 -4.75 -3.69
N SER A 135 9.46 -4.73 -3.21
CA SER A 135 9.16 -5.16 -1.83
C SER A 135 9.32 -6.66 -1.61
N VAL A 136 9.11 -7.50 -2.62
CA VAL A 136 9.38 -8.95 -2.50
C VAL A 136 10.88 -9.21 -2.49
N ALA A 137 11.64 -8.54 -3.36
CA ALA A 137 13.08 -8.76 -3.49
C ALA A 137 13.89 -8.13 -2.35
N ASN A 138 13.59 -6.88 -2.00
CA ASN A 138 14.46 -6.03 -1.18
C ASN A 138 13.78 -5.53 0.12
N ARG A 139 12.48 -5.77 0.33
CA ARG A 139 11.77 -5.35 1.54
C ARG A 139 10.89 -6.49 2.08
N ALA A 140 9.72 -6.15 2.61
CA ALA A 140 8.75 -7.11 3.10
C ALA A 140 7.42 -6.97 2.35
N MET A 141 6.79 -8.11 2.08
CA MET A 141 5.43 -8.24 1.59
C MET A 141 4.71 -9.31 2.41
N LEU A 142 3.43 -9.08 2.70
CA LEU A 142 2.56 -10.08 3.31
C LEU A 142 1.40 -10.38 2.36
N GLN A 143 0.98 -11.64 2.32
CA GLN A 143 -0.17 -12.13 1.56
C GLN A 143 -1.13 -12.84 2.52
N ASP A 144 -2.43 -12.70 2.28
CA ASP A 144 -3.45 -13.42 3.02
C ASP A 144 -3.84 -14.69 2.25
N LEU A 145 -3.67 -15.84 2.89
CA LEU A 145 -3.95 -17.17 2.35
C LEU A 145 -4.96 -17.92 3.22
N SER A 146 -5.78 -17.21 4.00
CA SER A 146 -6.73 -17.79 4.95
C SER A 146 -7.86 -18.63 4.30
N TYR A 147 -7.95 -18.64 2.96
CA TYR A 147 -8.90 -19.47 2.21
C TYR A 147 -8.47 -20.95 2.08
N TYR A 148 -7.23 -21.30 2.45
CA TYR A 148 -6.85 -22.71 2.52
C TYR A 148 -7.53 -23.38 3.72
N CYS A 149 -8.24 -24.47 3.43
CA CYS A 149 -8.85 -25.32 4.46
C CYS A 149 -7.81 -26.32 5.00
N CYS A 150 -7.83 -26.54 6.31
CA CYS A 150 -7.05 -27.59 6.95
C CYS A 150 -7.94 -28.81 7.18
N ILE A 151 -7.53 -29.96 6.65
CA ILE A 151 -8.18 -31.24 6.93
C ILE A 151 -7.34 -31.96 7.98
N GLN A 152 -7.88 -32.08 9.19
CA GLN A 152 -7.28 -32.86 10.26
C GLN A 152 -7.82 -34.28 10.20
N LEU A 153 -6.91 -35.25 10.22
CA LEU A 153 -7.24 -36.67 10.24
C LEU A 153 -6.66 -37.28 11.53
N GLU A 154 -7.46 -38.06 12.25
CA GLU A 154 -7.06 -38.73 13.50
C GLU A 154 -7.36 -40.24 13.43
N GLY A 155 -6.49 -41.07 14.02
CA GLY A 155 -6.54 -42.53 13.86
C GLY A 155 -5.21 -43.24 14.10
N GLU A 156 -5.21 -44.56 13.90
CA GLU A 156 -4.03 -45.42 14.08
C GLU A 156 -3.02 -45.25 12.93
N GLU A 157 -1.73 -45.22 13.27
CA GLU A 157 -0.63 -45.03 12.32
C GLU A 157 -0.65 -46.03 11.15
N THR A 158 -0.89 -47.32 11.44
CA THR A 158 -0.87 -48.39 10.43
C THR A 158 -1.97 -48.20 9.37
N ALA A 159 -3.16 -47.79 9.81
CA ALA A 159 -4.30 -47.50 8.94
C ALA A 159 -4.04 -46.24 8.10
N PHE A 160 -3.42 -45.21 8.69
CA PHE A 160 -3.06 -44.00 7.97
C PHE A 160 -2.08 -44.24 6.83
N PHE A 161 -0.98 -44.94 7.11
CA PHE A 161 0.02 -45.24 6.09
C PHE A 161 -0.59 -46.03 4.93
N LYS A 162 -1.40 -47.05 5.23
CA LYS A 162 -2.09 -47.84 4.21
C LYS A 162 -3.05 -46.99 3.37
N GLY A 163 -3.81 -46.09 4.00
CA GLY A 163 -4.74 -45.19 3.32
C GLY A 163 -4.02 -44.17 2.42
N LEU A 164 -3.01 -43.50 2.95
CA LEU A 164 -2.23 -42.49 2.21
C LEU A 164 -1.46 -43.11 1.05
N GLN A 165 -0.90 -44.31 1.23
CA GLN A 165 -0.17 -45.02 0.17
C GLN A 165 -1.07 -45.42 -1.00
N SER A 166 -2.38 -45.57 -0.78
CA SER A 166 -3.36 -45.81 -1.85
C SER A 166 -3.69 -44.54 -2.64
N LEU A 167 -3.60 -43.37 -2.00
CA LEU A 167 -3.95 -42.07 -2.57
C LEU A 167 -2.77 -41.39 -3.27
N ILE A 168 -1.55 -41.64 -2.78
CA ILE A 168 -0.33 -41.00 -3.28
C ILE A 168 0.34 -41.93 -4.28
N ASP A 169 0.65 -41.38 -5.46
CA ASP A 169 1.37 -42.09 -6.51
C ASP A 169 2.88 -42.12 -6.18
N CYS A 170 3.29 -43.10 -5.37
CA CYS A 170 4.68 -43.25 -4.90
C CYS A 170 5.67 -43.65 -6.01
N SER A 171 5.20 -43.87 -7.24
CA SER A 171 5.98 -44.29 -8.40
C SER A 171 6.95 -43.22 -8.94
N ARG A 172 6.80 -41.95 -8.55
CA ARG A 172 7.57 -40.80 -9.07
C ARG A 172 8.84 -40.44 -8.29
N VAL A 173 9.17 -41.12 -7.19
CA VAL A 173 10.43 -40.88 -6.48
C VAL A 173 11.55 -41.69 -7.14
N LYS A 174 12.04 -41.21 -8.30
CA LYS A 174 13.35 -41.62 -8.81
C LYS A 174 14.41 -40.68 -8.25
N LYS A 175 15.45 -41.28 -7.66
CA LYS A 175 16.67 -40.62 -7.17
C LYS A 175 17.27 -39.70 -8.21
#